data_AF-A0A1I4W3K9-F1
#
_entry.id   AF-A0A1I4W3K9-F1
#
_cell.length_a   1.000
_cell.length_b   1.000
_cell.length_c   1.000
_cell.angle_alpha   90.00
_cell.angle_beta   90.00
_cell.angle_gamma   90.00
#
_symmetry.space_group_name_H-M   'P 1'
#
loop_
_entity.id
_entity.type
_entity.pdbx_description
1 polymer ?
#
loop_
_entity_poly.entity_id
_entity_poly.type
_entity_poly.pdbx_seq_one_letter_code
_entity_poly.pdbx_strand_id
1 'polypeptide(L)'
;KPRHNKTFGGLALDANLKSRNAEARCGVQVIDLRTGDAVHWLRMEGVVDELYDVVALPDVRRPMALGFKTDEIRRVLSIEA
;
A
#
# COMPACT_ATOMS: atom_id res chain seq x y z
N LYS A 1 -9.26 0.98 5.54
CA LYS A 1 -10.34 1.53 6.41
C LYS A 1 -11.35 2.23 5.49
N PRO A 2 -12.67 2.21 5.75
CA PRO A 2 -13.61 3.00 4.95
C PRO A 2 -13.25 4.49 5.02
N ARG A 3 -13.35 5.19 3.88
CA ARG A 3 -13.14 6.65 3.81
C ARG A 3 -14.09 7.39 4.74
N HIS A 4 -13.69 8.58 5.20
CA HIS A 4 -14.48 9.41 6.13
C HIS A 4 -15.91 9.70 5.64
N ASN A 5 -16.12 9.76 4.32
CA ASN A 5 -17.42 9.99 3.71
C ASN A 5 -18.35 8.76 3.68
N LYS A 6 -17.94 7.63 4.30
CA LYS A 6 -18.70 6.37 4.42
C LYS A 6 -19.14 5.75 3.08
N THR A 7 -18.61 6.19 1.94
CA THR A 7 -18.98 5.66 0.61
C THR A 7 -18.77 4.14 0.51
N PHE A 8 -17.84 3.60 1.29
CA PHE A 8 -17.52 2.17 1.33
C PHE A 8 -17.81 1.51 2.70
N GLY A 9 -18.78 2.03 3.45
CA GLY A 9 -19.24 1.43 4.71
C GLY A 9 -20.46 0.53 4.55
N GLY A 10 -20.67 -0.39 5.49
CA GLY A 10 -21.81 -1.30 5.52
C GLY A 10 -21.68 -2.49 4.58
N LEU A 11 -20.48 -2.75 4.05
CA LEU A 11 -20.22 -3.83 3.11
C LEU A 11 -20.02 -5.16 3.84
N ALA A 12 -20.14 -6.27 3.10
CA ALA A 12 -19.89 -7.61 3.65
C ALA A 12 -18.49 -7.73 4.28
N LEU A 13 -17.53 -6.93 3.83
CA LEU A 13 -16.20 -6.85 4.43
C LEU A 13 -16.23 -6.43 5.92
N ASP A 14 -17.10 -5.49 6.30
CA ASP A 14 -17.19 -5.02 7.69
C ASP A 14 -17.61 -6.15 8.64
N ALA A 15 -18.58 -6.97 8.23
CA ALA A 15 -19.04 -8.12 8.98
C ALA A 15 -17.96 -9.21 9.07
N ASN A 16 -17.24 -9.47 7.96
CA ASN A 16 -16.13 -10.43 7.92
C ASN A 16 -14.96 -10.03 8.81
N LEU A 17 -14.64 -8.74 8.87
CA LEU A 17 -13.59 -8.24 9.77
C LEU A 17 -14.01 -8.43 11.24
N LYS A 18 -15.24 -8.06 11.60
CA LYS A 18 -15.78 -8.23 12.95
C LYS A 18 -15.81 -9.70 13.39
N SER A 19 -16.29 -10.61 12.54
CA SER A 19 -16.38 -12.03 12.88
C SER A 19 -15.01 -12.69 13.11
N ARG A 20 -13.96 -12.13 12.52
CA ARG A 20 -12.57 -12.57 12.65
C ARG A 20 -11.78 -11.79 13.69
N ASN A 21 -12.43 -10.91 14.46
CA ASN A 21 -11.79 -9.97 15.38
C ASN A 21 -10.60 -9.22 14.75
N ALA A 22 -10.80 -8.79 13.51
CA ALA A 22 -9.79 -8.14 12.69
C ALA A 22 -10.12 -6.66 12.45
N GLU A 23 -9.08 -5.84 12.39
CA GLU A 23 -9.21 -4.43 12.04
C GLU A 23 -8.99 -4.19 10.55
N ALA A 24 -9.66 -3.18 10.01
CA ALA A 24 -9.39 -2.70 8.66
C ALA A 24 -7.98 -2.07 8.60
N ARG A 25 -7.17 -2.54 7.65
CA ARG A 25 -5.79 -2.06 7.44
C ARG A 25 -5.71 -1.15 6.20
N CYS A 26 -4.74 -0.25 6.18
CA CYS A 26 -4.31 0.45 4.97
C CYS A 26 -3.00 -0.21 4.51
N GLY A 27 -2.90 -0.53 3.23
CA GLY A 27 -1.73 -1.21 2.71
C GLY A 27 -1.93 -1.80 1.33
N VAL A 28 -0.85 -2.41 0.83
CA VAL A 28 -0.78 -3.12 -0.45
C VAL A 28 -0.50 -4.58 -0.15
N GLN A 29 -1.19 -5.49 -0.85
CA GLN A 29 -0.91 -6.92 -0.80
C GLN A 29 -0.60 -7.44 -2.20
N VAL A 30 0.40 -8.31 -2.29
CA VAL A 30 0.75 -9.05 -3.50
C VAL A 30 0.19 -10.45 -3.33
N ILE A 31 -0.77 -10.80 -4.19
CA ILE A 31 -1.48 -12.08 -4.13
C ILE A 31 -1.01 -12.95 -5.28
N ASP A 32 -0.56 -14.17 -4.99
CA ASP A 32 -0.40 -15.19 -6.02
C ASP A 32 -1.79 -15.68 -6.42
N LEU A 33 -2.20 -15.40 -7.66
CA LEU A 33 -3.54 -15.74 -8.16
C LEU A 33 -3.75 -17.23 -8.41
N ARG A 34 -2.67 -18.03 -8.45
CA ARG A 34 -2.76 -19.49 -8.62
C ARG A 34 -3.11 -20.18 -7.31
N THR A 35 -2.52 -19.74 -6.19
CA THR A 35 -2.74 -20.34 -4.87
C THR A 35 -3.75 -19.57 -4.01
N GLY A 36 -3.87 -18.26 -4.26
CA GLY A 36 -4.62 -17.32 -3.42
C GLY A 36 -3.81 -16.75 -2.25
N ASP A 37 -2.52 -17.08 -2.14
CA ASP A 37 -1.69 -16.66 -1.00
C ASP A 37 -1.25 -15.19 -1.11
N ALA A 38 -1.22 -14.50 0.03
CA ALA A 38 -0.58 -13.20 0.15
C ALA A 38 0.94 -13.38 0.32
N VAL A 39 1.67 -13.30 -0.79
CA VAL A 39 3.12 -13.59 -0.83
C VAL A 39 3.97 -12.42 -0.33
N HIS A 40 3.50 -11.18 -0.49
CA HIS A 40 4.14 -9.99 0.06
C HIS A 40 3.10 -8.96 0.49
N TRP A 41 3.48 -8.08 1.40
CA TRP A 41 2.61 -7.02 1.89
C TRP A 41 3.41 -5.78 2.32
N LEU A 42 2.77 -4.63 2.19
CA LEU A 42 3.19 -3.36 2.76
C LEU A 42 2.02 -2.82 3.58
N ARG A 43 2.22 -2.58 4.87
CA ARG A 43 1.22 -1.98 5.74
C ARG A 43 1.60 -0.52 6.02
N MET A 44 0.62 0.36 5.88
CA MET A 44 0.76 1.76 6.22
C MET A 44 0.20 1.96 7.63
N GLU A 45 1.03 2.52 8.50
CA GLU A 45 0.70 2.83 9.90
C GLU A 45 0.98 4.31 10.19
N GLY A 46 0.36 4.85 11.24
CA GLY A 46 0.50 6.27 11.60
C GLY A 46 -0.41 7.19 10.79
N VAL A 47 0.16 8.26 10.23
CA VAL A 47 -0.59 9.37 9.62
C VAL A 47 -1.17 9.07 8.25
N VAL A 48 -0.71 8.00 7.59
CA VAL A 48 -1.20 7.63 6.27
C VAL A 48 -2.22 6.51 6.40
N ASP A 49 -3.46 6.81 6.05
CA ASP A 49 -4.62 5.92 6.18
C ASP A 49 -5.28 5.56 4.84
N GLU A 50 -4.77 6.14 3.75
CA GLU A 50 -5.28 5.96 2.39
C GLU A 50 -4.17 5.92 1.33
N LEU A 51 -4.43 5.13 0.28
CA LEU A 51 -3.64 5.06 -0.95
C LEU A 51 -4.58 5.31 -2.14
N TYR A 52 -4.16 6.16 -3.07
CA TYR A 52 -4.97 6.51 -4.25
C TYR A 52 -4.77 5.54 -5.41
N ASP A 53 -3.52 5.22 -5.73
CA ASP A 53 -3.19 4.42 -6.90
C ASP A 53 -1.89 3.62 -6.67
N VAL A 54 -1.70 2.57 -7.47
CA VAL A 54 -0.54 1.69 -7.49
C VAL A 54 -0.18 1.40 -8.94
N VAL A 55 1.11 1.50 -9.28
CA VAL A 55 1.62 1.12 -10.59
C VAL A 55 2.77 0.13 -10.45
N ALA A 56 2.81 -0.87 -11.33
CA ALA A 56 3.95 -1.76 -11.47
C ALA A 56 5.01 -1.11 -12.36
N LEU A 57 6.28 -1.11 -11.91
CA LEU A 57 7.41 -0.62 -12.70
C LEU A 57 8.11 -1.81 -13.36
N PRO A 58 7.99 -2.00 -14.69
CA PRO A 58 8.66 -3.10 -15.37
C PRO A 58 10.18 -2.95 -15.24
N ASP A 59 10.87 -4.09 -15.12
CA ASP A 59 12.33 -4.18 -15.05
C ASP A 59 13.01 -3.45 -13.86
N VAL A 60 12.24 -2.99 -12.88
CA VAL A 60 12.75 -2.36 -11.65
C VAL A 60 12.77 -3.35 -10.49
N ARG A 61 13.98 -3.65 -9.97
CA ARG A 61 14.14 -4.55 -8.80
C ARG A 61 14.18 -3.86 -7.45
N ARG A 62 14.65 -2.62 -7.39
CA ARG A 62 14.85 -1.84 -6.16
C ARG A 62 14.38 -0.41 -6.37
N PRO A 63 13.05 -0.17 -6.35
CA PRO A 63 12.53 1.18 -6.54
C PRO A 63 12.98 2.07 -5.40
N MET A 64 13.34 3.31 -5.72
CA MET A 64 13.66 4.37 -4.78
C MET A 64 12.83 5.60 -5.16
N ALA A 65 12.28 6.27 -4.16
CA ALA A 65 11.61 7.55 -4.34
C ALA A 65 12.35 8.61 -3.53
N LEU A 66 12.59 9.77 -4.13
CA LEU A 66 13.12 10.93 -3.44
C LEU A 66 11.96 11.86 -3.08
N GLY A 67 11.89 12.26 -1.81
CA GLY A 67 10.94 13.27 -1.37
C GLY A 67 11.25 14.64 -1.98
N PHE A 68 10.26 15.53 -2.02
CA PHE A 68 10.40 16.85 -2.67
C PHE A 68 10.94 17.98 -1.77
N LYS A 69 11.18 17.70 -0.49
CA LYS A 69 11.47 18.76 0.51
C LYS A 69 12.85 18.68 1.15
N THR A 70 13.53 17.55 1.08
CA THR A 70 14.79 17.33 1.79
C THR A 70 15.99 17.63 0.89
N ASP A 71 17.12 17.97 1.50
CA ASP A 71 18.38 18.20 0.78
C ASP A 71 18.90 16.95 0.05
N GLU A 72 18.36 15.75 0.33
CA GLU A 72 18.72 14.51 -0.36
C GLU A 72 18.58 14.63 -1.88
N ILE A 73 17.62 15.42 -2.36
CA ILE A 73 17.42 15.70 -3.79
C ILE A 73 18.69 16.21 -4.45
N ARG A 74 19.52 16.99 -3.73
CA ARG A 74 20.74 17.59 -4.27
C ARG A 74 21.95 16.64 -4.22
N ARG A 75 21.84 15.52 -3.52
CA ARG A 75 22.99 14.65 -3.17
C ARG A 75 22.89 13.24 -3.75
N VAL A 76 21.73 12.84 -4.28
CA VAL A 76 21.56 11.51 -4.87
C VAL A 76 22.13 11.48 -6.28
N LEU A 77 23.05 10.54 -6.51
CA LEU A 77 23.62 10.23 -7.81
C LEU A 77 23.07 8.88 -8.27
N SER A 78 22.54 8.83 -9.49
CA SER A 78 22.17 7.59 -10.17
C SER A 78 23.18 7.33 -11.28
N ILE A 79 23.70 6.11 -11.35
CA ILE A 79 24.53 5.65 -12.46
C ILE A 79 23.65 4.71 -13.27
N GLU A 80 23.33 5.12 -14.49
CA GLU A 80 22.60 4.26 -15.43
C GLU A 80 23.58 3.22 -16.01
N ALA A 81 23.08 2.00 -16.18
CA ALA A 81 23.85 0.87 -16.73
C ALA A 81 23.68 0.79 -18.25
#